data_AF-A0A3S2BCD6-F1
#
_entry.id   AF-A0A3S2BCD6-F1
#
_cell.length_a   1.000
_cell.length_b   1.000
_cell.length_c   1.000
_cell.angle_alpha   90.00
_cell.angle_beta   90.00
_cell.angle_gamma   90.00
#
_symmetry.space_group_name_H-M   'P 1'
#
loop_
_entity.id
_entity.type
_entity.pdbx_description
1 polymer ?
#
loop_
_entity_poly.entity_id
_entity_poly.type
_entity_poly.pdbx_seq_one_letter_code
_entity_poly.pdbx_strand_id
1 'polypeptide(L)'
;MSNANRVLWSEGLFLRTQHFQQQDRFFEATVRGALQAGQLHTFGFQQLTLDQALLEAGQISILSARGIFPDGTPFSIPDMMDAPRPLPVTPDTGAGPVLIALPLEPPGGVGFDPAHAAASGARYHGRIVSVRDAVQGGSDPEEIEIARPQALLLAPGKSVGGYTALPIADLKGIRADGGVSLDETFLPPTL
;
A
#
# COMPACT_ATOMS: atom_id res chain seq x y z
N MET A 1 3.44 -25.35 -2.33
CA MET A 1 4.08 -25.02 -3.63
C MET A 1 4.25 -23.51 -3.68
N SER A 2 5.38 -22.98 -4.18
CA SER A 2 5.55 -21.53 -4.32
C SER A 2 4.51 -20.99 -5.31
N ASN A 3 3.76 -19.95 -4.92
CA ASN A 3 2.76 -19.28 -5.77
C ASN A 3 3.42 -18.36 -6.83
N ALA A 4 4.74 -18.39 -6.96
CA ALA A 4 5.50 -17.47 -7.82
C ALA A 4 6.42 -18.22 -8.79
N ASN A 5 6.04 -19.41 -9.25
CA ASN A 5 6.78 -20.11 -10.31
C ASN A 5 6.54 -19.46 -11.68
N ARG A 6 7.52 -19.62 -12.59
CA ARG A 6 7.45 -19.08 -13.95
C ARG A 6 6.37 -19.78 -14.78
N VAL A 7 5.69 -19.01 -15.63
CA VAL A 7 4.76 -19.54 -16.64
C VAL A 7 5.54 -20.22 -17.76
N LEU A 8 5.12 -21.44 -18.13
CA LEU A 8 5.61 -22.12 -19.33
C LEU A 8 4.82 -21.65 -20.56
N TRP A 9 5.49 -20.94 -21.44
CA TRP A 9 4.94 -20.49 -22.71
C TRP A 9 5.26 -21.52 -23.81
N SER A 10 4.25 -22.27 -24.25
CA SER A 10 4.38 -23.26 -25.32
C SER A 10 3.59 -22.83 -26.56
N GLU A 11 4.02 -23.28 -27.73
CA GLU A 11 3.24 -23.12 -28.95
C GLU A 11 1.85 -23.76 -28.80
N GLY A 12 0.82 -23.11 -29.35
CA GLY A 12 -0.57 -23.55 -29.24
C GLY A 12 -1.23 -23.31 -27.88
N LEU A 13 -0.55 -22.67 -26.92
CA LEU A 13 -1.15 -22.29 -25.65
C LEU A 13 -2.25 -21.23 -25.85
N PHE A 14 -3.45 -21.51 -25.31
CA PHE A 14 -4.54 -20.52 -25.29
C PHE A 14 -4.38 -19.56 -24.11
N LEU A 15 -4.32 -18.25 -24.40
CA LEU A 15 -4.15 -17.21 -23.38
C LEU A 15 -5.35 -17.14 -22.43
N ARG A 16 -5.04 -16.90 -21.16
CA ARG A 16 -6.00 -16.75 -20.06
C ARG A 16 -5.45 -15.76 -19.06
N THR A 17 -6.31 -15.14 -18.27
CA THR A 17 -5.92 -14.16 -17.23
C THR A 17 -4.92 -14.73 -16.23
N GLN A 18 -5.03 -16.03 -15.90
CA GLN A 18 -4.12 -16.69 -14.96
C GLN A 18 -2.67 -16.70 -15.43
N HIS A 19 -2.41 -16.71 -16.75
CA HIS A 19 -1.05 -16.67 -17.27
C HIS A 19 -0.40 -15.32 -16.95
N PHE A 20 -1.11 -14.21 -17.15
CA PHE A 20 -0.59 -12.88 -16.83
C PHE A 20 -0.44 -12.70 -15.32
N GLN A 21 -1.45 -13.06 -14.53
CA GLN A 21 -1.39 -12.98 -13.06
C GLN A 21 -0.21 -13.79 -12.48
N GLN A 22 0.07 -14.97 -13.03
CA GLN A 22 1.19 -15.80 -12.57
C GLN A 22 2.54 -15.23 -13.02
N GLN A 23 2.61 -14.63 -14.21
CA GLN A 23 3.80 -13.94 -14.68
C GLN A 23 4.13 -12.73 -13.81
N ASP A 24 3.13 -11.94 -13.41
CA ASP A 24 3.29 -10.80 -12.50
C ASP A 24 3.83 -11.27 -11.15
N ARG A 25 3.23 -12.30 -10.55
CA ARG A 25 3.72 -12.91 -9.29
C ARG A 25 5.17 -13.37 -9.38
N PHE A 26 5.55 -14.01 -10.49
CA PHE A 26 6.93 -14.46 -10.70
C PHE A 26 7.90 -13.27 -10.76
N PHE A 27 7.55 -12.20 -11.49
CA PHE A 27 8.39 -11.01 -11.61
C PHE A 27 8.52 -10.29 -10.26
N GLU A 28 7.41 -10.04 -9.58
CA GLU A 28 7.38 -9.42 -8.26
C GLU A 28 8.20 -10.20 -7.23
N ALA A 29 8.06 -11.53 -7.19
CA ALA A 29 8.83 -12.38 -6.29
C ALA A 29 10.33 -12.36 -6.62
N THR A 30 10.70 -12.26 -7.90
CA THR A 30 12.10 -12.15 -8.33
C THR A 30 12.69 -10.82 -7.87
N VAL A 31 11.98 -9.70 -8.08
CA VAL A 31 12.40 -8.36 -7.63
C VAL A 31 12.53 -8.32 -6.11
N ARG A 32 11.52 -8.83 -5.39
CA ARG A 32 11.53 -8.90 -3.92
C ARG A 32 12.69 -9.75 -3.40
N GLY A 33 12.94 -10.91 -4.00
CA GLY A 33 14.06 -11.78 -3.66
C GLY A 33 15.41 -11.09 -3.88
N ALA A 34 15.56 -10.33 -4.97
CA ALA A 34 16.76 -9.54 -5.24
C ALA A 34 16.96 -8.41 -4.22
N LEU A 35 15.90 -7.70 -3.83
CA LEU A 35 15.94 -6.67 -2.79
C LEU A 35 16.31 -7.27 -1.43
N GLN A 36 15.68 -8.37 -1.04
CA GLN A 36 15.91 -9.04 0.25
C GLN A 36 17.27 -9.73 0.36
N ALA A 37 17.95 -10.01 -0.76
CA ALA A 37 19.32 -10.51 -0.76
C ALA A 37 20.35 -9.41 -0.35
N GLY A 38 19.94 -8.15 -0.29
CA GLY A 38 20.77 -7.06 0.21
C GLY A 38 21.12 -7.22 1.70
N GLN A 39 22.27 -6.73 2.12
CA GLN A 39 22.77 -6.83 3.50
C GLN A 39 22.20 -5.75 4.45
N LEU A 40 21.37 -4.84 3.94
CA LEU A 40 20.88 -3.66 4.67
C LEU A 40 19.36 -3.71 4.88
N HIS A 41 18.85 -2.78 5.69
CA HIS A 41 17.42 -2.55 5.82
C HIS A 41 16.85 -2.10 4.46
N THR A 42 15.99 -2.92 3.86
CA THR A 42 15.45 -2.69 2.50
C THR A 42 14.03 -2.16 2.51
N PHE A 43 13.54 -1.66 3.65
CA PHE A 43 12.20 -1.11 3.82
C PHE A 43 12.24 0.19 4.63
N GLY A 44 11.20 1.00 4.50
CA GLY A 44 11.07 2.30 5.14
C GLY A 44 10.53 3.36 4.20
N PHE A 45 10.52 4.61 4.66
CA PHE A 45 10.11 5.77 3.89
C PHE A 45 11.33 6.45 3.27
N GLN A 46 11.23 6.75 1.98
CA GLN A 46 12.06 7.76 1.33
C GLN A 46 11.49 9.17 1.59
N GLN A 47 10.17 9.28 1.68
CA GLN A 47 9.45 10.52 1.99
C GLN A 47 8.19 10.17 2.79
N LEU A 48 7.88 10.98 3.79
CA LEU A 48 6.61 10.94 4.53
C LEU A 48 6.20 12.36 4.89
N THR A 49 4.96 12.72 4.58
CA THR A 49 4.36 14.02 4.92
C THR A 49 2.96 13.78 5.44
N LEU A 50 2.72 14.14 6.70
CA LEU A 50 1.40 14.12 7.31
C LEU A 50 0.64 15.40 6.98
N ASP A 51 -0.68 15.29 6.88
CA ASP A 51 -1.56 16.44 6.65
C ASP A 51 -1.72 17.27 7.93
N GLN A 52 -1.06 18.43 7.96
CA GLN A 52 -1.08 19.33 9.12
C GLN A 52 -2.48 19.88 9.42
N ALA A 53 -3.28 20.16 8.39
CA ALA A 53 -4.63 20.68 8.61
C ALA A 53 -5.53 19.64 9.28
N LEU A 54 -5.39 18.36 8.88
CA LEU A 54 -6.12 17.27 9.51
C LEU A 54 -5.60 16.96 10.92
N LEU A 55 -4.29 17.10 11.19
CA LEU A 55 -3.74 16.98 12.54
C LEU A 55 -4.36 18.00 13.49
N GLU A 56 -4.48 19.27 13.06
CA GLU A 56 -5.17 20.31 13.84
C GLU A 56 -6.67 20.01 14.01
N ALA A 57 -7.28 19.29 13.07
CA ALA A 57 -8.68 18.84 13.15
C ALA A 57 -8.88 17.52 13.92
N GLY A 58 -7.85 17.04 14.65
CA GLY A 58 -7.95 15.83 15.47
C GLY A 58 -7.88 14.52 14.67
N GLN A 59 -7.33 14.54 13.46
CA GLN A 59 -7.18 13.36 12.59
C GLN A 59 -5.75 13.18 12.13
N ILE A 60 -5.28 11.94 12.06
CA ILE A 60 -4.00 11.60 11.44
C ILE A 60 -4.26 11.19 10.00
N SER A 61 -3.59 11.84 9.06
CA SER A 61 -3.68 11.54 7.63
C SER A 61 -2.33 11.73 6.96
N ILE A 62 -2.11 10.99 5.87
CA ILE A 62 -0.90 11.07 5.05
C ILE A 62 -1.22 11.93 3.83
N LEU A 63 -0.51 13.05 3.68
CA LEU A 63 -0.61 13.90 2.50
C LEU A 63 0.15 13.29 1.32
N SER A 64 1.37 12.83 1.57
CA SER A 64 2.20 12.13 0.59
C SER A 64 3.19 11.21 1.28
N ALA A 65 3.49 10.07 0.68
CA ALA A 65 4.54 9.17 1.16
C ALA A 65 5.09 8.32 0.02
N ARG A 66 6.37 7.97 0.10
CA ARG A 66 7.03 7.04 -0.83
C ARG A 66 7.96 6.15 -0.05
N GLY A 67 7.98 4.86 -0.37
CA GLY A 67 8.81 3.92 0.35
C GLY A 67 8.61 2.48 -0.08
N ILE A 68 9.10 1.57 0.77
CA ILE A 68 8.98 0.13 0.60
C ILE A 68 8.46 -0.46 1.92
N PHE A 69 7.38 -1.23 1.88
CA PHE A 69 6.87 -1.97 3.04
C PHE A 69 7.81 -3.11 3.45
N PRO A 70 7.77 -3.60 4.70
CA PRO A 70 8.59 -4.72 5.14
C PRO A 70 8.43 -6.01 4.33
N ASP A 71 7.28 -6.21 3.66
CA ASP A 71 7.08 -7.33 2.75
C ASP A 71 7.76 -7.15 1.37
N GLY A 72 8.46 -6.02 1.16
CA GLY A 72 9.16 -5.67 -0.07
C GLY A 72 8.32 -4.91 -1.09
N THR A 73 7.10 -4.49 -0.76
CA THR A 73 6.20 -3.83 -1.71
C THR A 73 6.49 -2.32 -1.79
N PRO A 74 6.89 -1.80 -2.96
CA PRO A 74 7.06 -0.36 -3.15
C PRO A 74 5.71 0.35 -3.19
N PHE A 75 5.64 1.57 -2.68
CA PHE A 75 4.44 2.41 -2.74
C PHE A 75 4.78 3.89 -2.91
N SER A 76 3.83 4.64 -3.49
CA SER A 76 3.86 6.10 -3.59
C SER A 76 2.42 6.62 -3.46
N ILE A 77 2.18 7.55 -2.54
CA ILE A 77 0.90 8.21 -2.30
C ILE A 77 1.03 9.66 -2.79
N PRO A 78 0.19 10.14 -3.72
CA PRO A 78 -0.98 9.47 -4.34
C PRO A 78 -0.67 8.68 -5.65
N ASP A 79 0.58 8.65 -6.10
CA ASP A 79 0.94 8.27 -7.49
C ASP A 79 0.66 6.80 -7.85
N MET A 80 0.83 5.86 -6.91
CA MET A 80 0.63 4.43 -7.10
C MET A 80 -0.44 3.85 -6.18
N MET A 81 -0.70 4.51 -5.06
CA MET A 81 -1.63 4.12 -4.00
C MET A 81 -2.40 5.37 -3.58
N ASP A 82 -3.68 5.25 -3.28
CA ASP A 82 -4.43 6.37 -2.72
C ASP A 82 -4.06 6.58 -1.24
N ALA A 83 -4.24 7.81 -0.72
CA ALA A 83 -4.04 8.05 0.70
C ALA A 83 -5.04 7.20 1.51
N PRO A 84 -4.59 6.48 2.55
CA PRO A 84 -5.47 5.79 3.47
C PRO A 84 -6.54 6.71 4.06
N ARG A 85 -7.67 6.14 4.47
CA ARG A 85 -8.68 6.89 5.22
C ARG A 85 -8.05 7.53 6.47
N PRO A 86 -8.28 8.85 6.71
CA PRO A 86 -7.80 9.50 7.92
C PRO A 86 -8.25 8.77 9.19
N LEU A 87 -7.35 8.68 10.16
CA LEU A 87 -7.60 8.09 11.47
C LEU A 87 -8.05 9.20 12.44
N PRO A 88 -9.32 9.22 12.86
CA PRO A 88 -9.75 10.13 13.91
C PRO A 88 -9.11 9.74 15.25
N VAL A 89 -8.59 10.73 15.96
CA VAL A 89 -8.06 10.56 17.32
C VAL A 89 -9.14 11.04 18.28
N THR A 90 -9.52 10.16 19.20
CA THR A 90 -10.49 10.43 20.27
C THR A 90 -9.81 10.31 21.64
N PRO A 91 -10.42 10.80 22.74
CA PRO A 91 -9.88 10.61 24.09
C PRO A 91 -9.65 9.15 24.47
N ASP A 92 -10.39 8.22 23.85
CA ASP A 92 -10.23 6.77 24.04
C ASP A 92 -9.11 6.16 23.18
N THR A 93 -8.52 6.94 22.27
CA THR A 93 -7.37 6.52 21.48
C THR A 93 -6.14 6.54 22.37
N GLY A 94 -5.60 5.35 22.68
CA GLY A 94 -4.39 5.23 23.50
C GLY A 94 -3.17 5.86 22.85
N ALA A 95 -2.17 6.19 23.66
CA ALA A 95 -0.86 6.62 23.18
C ALA A 95 -0.07 5.46 22.56
N GLY A 96 0.85 5.77 21.65
CA GLY A 96 1.75 4.82 21.01
C GLY A 96 1.80 4.94 19.48
N PRO A 97 2.42 3.95 18.81
CA PRO A 97 2.71 4.05 17.38
C PRO A 97 1.44 3.96 16.54
N VAL A 98 1.32 4.88 15.60
CA VAL A 98 0.33 4.84 14.51
C VAL A 98 1.01 4.28 13.28
N LEU A 99 0.38 3.31 12.63
CA LEU A 99 0.99 2.58 11.52
C LEU A 99 0.21 2.80 10.22
N ILE A 100 0.91 2.92 9.10
CA ILE A 100 0.33 2.59 7.80
C ILE A 100 0.46 1.08 7.59
N ALA A 101 -0.63 0.43 7.23
CA ALA A 101 -0.71 -1.02 7.10
C ALA A 101 -1.33 -1.42 5.76
N LEU A 102 -0.72 -2.41 5.09
CA LEU A 102 -1.17 -2.97 3.82
C LEU A 102 -1.48 -4.47 4.03
N PRO A 103 -2.67 -4.98 3.63
CA PRO A 103 -3.03 -6.38 3.82
C PRO A 103 -1.99 -7.30 3.19
N LEU A 104 -1.53 -8.34 3.88
CA LEU A 104 -0.57 -9.31 3.33
C LEU A 104 -1.14 -9.98 2.07
N GLU A 105 -0.25 -10.34 1.14
CA GLU A 105 -0.62 -11.10 -0.05
C GLU A 105 -1.23 -12.46 0.37
N PRO A 106 -2.50 -12.75 0.04
CA PRO A 106 -3.16 -13.97 0.49
C PRO A 106 -2.62 -15.19 -0.29
N PRO A 107 -2.11 -16.24 0.37
CA PRO A 107 -1.60 -17.42 -0.32
C PRO A 107 -2.70 -18.15 -1.09
N GLY A 108 -2.77 -17.96 -2.40
CA GLY A 108 -3.80 -18.58 -3.26
C GLY A 108 -5.23 -18.07 -3.00
N GLY A 109 -5.38 -16.96 -2.27
CA GLY A 109 -6.67 -16.32 -1.99
C GLY A 109 -6.98 -15.15 -2.92
N VAL A 110 -8.11 -14.49 -2.67
CA VAL A 110 -8.54 -13.30 -3.42
C VAL A 110 -7.78 -12.08 -2.89
N GLY A 111 -6.91 -11.50 -3.72
CA GLY A 111 -6.13 -10.30 -3.40
C GLY A 111 -6.69 -8.99 -4.00
N PHE A 112 -7.77 -9.07 -4.78
CA PHE A 112 -8.28 -7.96 -5.59
C PHE A 112 -9.79 -7.79 -5.43
N ASP A 113 -10.23 -6.58 -5.15
CA ASP A 113 -11.61 -6.14 -5.30
C ASP A 113 -11.76 -5.39 -6.63
N PRO A 114 -12.75 -5.72 -7.48
CA PRO A 114 -13.00 -4.94 -8.69
C PRO A 114 -13.54 -3.53 -8.38
N ALA A 115 -13.38 -2.59 -9.31
CA ALA A 115 -13.72 -1.18 -9.15
C ALA A 115 -15.17 -0.93 -8.71
N HIS A 116 -16.11 -1.73 -9.25
CA HIS A 116 -17.53 -1.64 -8.93
C HIS A 116 -17.94 -2.30 -7.59
N ALA A 117 -17.01 -3.03 -6.95
CA ALA A 117 -17.29 -3.79 -5.73
C ALA A 117 -16.90 -2.99 -4.49
N ALA A 118 -17.63 -3.25 -3.39
CA ALA A 118 -17.25 -2.72 -2.08
C ALA A 118 -15.93 -3.35 -1.62
N ALA A 119 -15.12 -2.58 -0.89
CA ALA A 119 -13.87 -3.06 -0.33
C ALA A 119 -14.12 -4.21 0.66
N SER A 120 -13.56 -5.39 0.37
CA SER A 120 -13.65 -6.59 1.20
C SER A 120 -12.50 -6.70 2.22
N GLY A 121 -11.52 -5.81 2.11
CA GLY A 121 -10.23 -5.93 2.80
C GLY A 121 -9.15 -6.61 1.95
N ALA A 122 -9.42 -6.80 0.65
CA ALA A 122 -8.43 -7.22 -0.32
C ALA A 122 -7.26 -6.23 -0.38
N ARG A 123 -6.07 -6.74 -0.74
CA ARG A 123 -4.85 -5.93 -0.82
C ARG A 123 -4.92 -4.86 -1.90
N TYR A 124 -5.66 -5.12 -2.98
CA TYR A 124 -5.82 -4.20 -4.10
C TYR A 124 -7.31 -3.94 -4.39
N HIS A 125 -7.61 -2.74 -4.89
CA HIS A 125 -8.93 -2.35 -5.38
C HIS A 125 -8.83 -1.76 -6.79
N GLY A 126 -9.81 -2.08 -7.63
CA GLY A 126 -9.87 -1.68 -9.01
C GLY A 126 -10.15 -0.19 -9.21
N ARG A 127 -9.54 0.41 -10.23
CA ARG A 127 -9.84 1.76 -10.70
C ARG A 127 -9.86 1.77 -12.22
N ILE A 128 -10.94 2.27 -12.80
CA ILE A 128 -11.02 2.49 -14.25
C ILE A 128 -10.23 3.75 -14.60
N VAL A 129 -9.33 3.64 -15.57
CA VAL A 129 -8.51 4.74 -16.10
C VAL A 129 -8.48 4.68 -17.61
N SER A 130 -8.44 5.86 -18.25
CA SER A 130 -8.21 5.96 -19.70
C SER A 130 -6.72 5.94 -19.99
N VAL A 131 -6.26 4.98 -20.80
CA VAL A 131 -4.87 4.79 -21.19
C VAL A 131 -4.72 5.02 -22.68
N ARG A 132 -3.78 5.89 -23.04
CA ARG A 132 -3.44 6.19 -24.43
C ARG A 132 -2.55 5.09 -25.00
N ASP A 133 -2.73 4.78 -26.28
CA ASP A 133 -1.73 4.05 -27.04
C ASP A 133 -0.43 4.90 -27.12
N ALA A 134 0.69 4.28 -26.76
CA ALA A 134 2.01 4.93 -26.78
C ALA A 134 2.69 4.87 -28.16
N VAL A 135 2.12 4.15 -29.12
CA VAL A 135 2.64 4.06 -30.49
C VAL A 135 2.22 5.30 -31.29
N GLN A 136 3.15 5.88 -32.06
CA GLN A 136 2.83 7.01 -32.93
C GLN A 136 1.79 6.60 -33.99
N GLY A 137 0.68 7.33 -34.04
CA GLY A 137 -0.46 6.96 -34.89
C GLY A 137 -1.25 5.75 -34.36
N GLY A 138 -1.06 5.41 -33.09
CA GLY A 138 -1.80 4.38 -32.39
C GLY A 138 -3.28 4.72 -32.21
N SER A 139 -4.00 3.79 -31.61
CA SER A 139 -5.45 3.90 -31.43
C SER A 139 -5.84 5.03 -30.46
N ASP A 140 -7.12 5.37 -30.48
CA ASP A 140 -7.72 6.25 -29.48
C ASP A 140 -7.53 5.68 -28.05
N PRO A 141 -7.54 6.54 -27.01
CA PRO A 141 -7.42 6.08 -25.63
C PRO A 141 -8.53 5.08 -25.25
N GLU A 142 -8.17 4.02 -24.53
CA GLU A 142 -9.10 2.98 -24.08
C GLU A 142 -9.23 2.97 -22.56
N GLU A 143 -10.41 2.63 -22.06
CA GLU A 143 -10.64 2.47 -20.62
C GLU A 143 -10.21 1.06 -20.18
N ILE A 144 -9.31 1.01 -19.20
CA ILE A 144 -8.89 -0.24 -18.56
C ILE A 144 -9.05 -0.13 -17.04
N GLU A 145 -9.25 -1.28 -16.40
CA GLU A 145 -9.25 -1.36 -14.94
C GLU A 145 -7.84 -1.71 -14.43
N ILE A 146 -7.26 -0.81 -13.65
CA ILE A 146 -5.99 -1.02 -12.94
C ILE A 146 -6.25 -1.39 -11.48
N ALA A 147 -5.31 -2.09 -10.86
CA ALA A 147 -5.37 -2.42 -9.44
C ALA A 147 -4.50 -1.44 -8.63
N ARG A 148 -5.07 -0.79 -7.61
CA ARG A 148 -4.31 0.06 -6.67
C ARG A 148 -4.24 -0.60 -5.29
N PRO A 149 -3.07 -0.61 -4.63
CA PRO A 149 -2.97 -1.09 -3.26
C PRO A 149 -3.92 -0.33 -2.32
N GLN A 150 -4.47 -1.01 -1.33
CA GLN A 150 -5.38 -0.45 -0.33
C GLN A 150 -4.77 -0.54 1.06
N ALA A 151 -4.14 0.55 1.50
CA ALA A 151 -3.60 0.67 2.84
C ALA A 151 -4.60 1.33 3.80
N LEU A 152 -4.45 1.07 5.09
CA LEU A 152 -5.21 1.72 6.17
C LEU A 152 -4.28 2.19 7.29
N LEU A 153 -4.77 3.12 8.11
CA LEU A 153 -4.08 3.55 9.31
C LEU A 153 -4.54 2.73 10.52
N LEU A 154 -3.59 2.13 11.23
CA LEU A 154 -3.84 1.42 12.48
C LEU A 154 -3.54 2.34 13.66
N ALA A 155 -4.53 2.48 14.55
CA ALA A 155 -4.38 3.17 15.82
C ALA A 155 -3.46 2.39 16.78
N PRO A 156 -2.92 3.05 17.83
CA PRO A 156 -2.06 2.39 18.80
C PRO A 156 -2.76 1.20 19.47
N GLY A 157 -1.99 0.12 19.68
CA GLY A 157 -2.48 -1.12 20.30
C GLY A 157 -3.38 -1.99 19.40
N LYS A 158 -3.68 -1.58 18.15
CA LYS A 158 -4.37 -2.47 17.20
C LYS A 158 -3.43 -3.56 16.70
N SER A 159 -3.96 -4.77 16.54
CA SER A 159 -3.21 -5.91 16.00
C SER A 159 -2.80 -5.65 14.55
N VAL A 160 -1.54 -5.92 14.25
CA VAL A 160 -0.97 -5.88 12.88
C VAL A 160 -1.18 -7.22 12.16
N GLY A 161 -1.77 -8.22 12.82
CA GLY A 161 -1.99 -9.55 12.24
C GLY A 161 -2.74 -9.47 10.90
N GLY A 162 -2.15 -10.03 9.85
CA GLY A 162 -2.69 -9.97 8.48
C GLY A 162 -2.19 -8.79 7.65
N TYR A 163 -1.32 -7.93 8.18
CA TYR A 163 -0.78 -6.76 7.49
C TYR A 163 0.75 -6.74 7.49
N THR A 164 1.34 -6.11 6.47
CA THR A 164 2.67 -5.52 6.56
C THR A 164 2.50 -4.05 6.94
N ALA A 165 3.35 -3.50 7.81
CA ALA A 165 3.12 -2.16 8.34
C ALA A 165 4.41 -1.39 8.64
N LEU A 166 4.32 -0.06 8.57
CA LEU A 166 5.36 0.88 8.94
C LEU A 166 4.80 1.91 9.93
N PRO A 167 5.52 2.24 11.02
CA PRO A 167 5.10 3.32 11.90
C PRO A 167 5.32 4.67 11.22
N ILE A 168 4.28 5.51 11.24
CA ILE A 168 4.27 6.84 10.61
C ILE A 168 4.44 7.98 11.62
N ALA A 169 4.03 7.75 12.87
CA ALA A 169 4.10 8.69 13.97
C ALA A 169 3.96 7.95 15.30
N ASP A 170 4.36 8.59 16.39
CA ASP A 170 4.03 8.17 17.75
C ASP A 170 3.01 9.15 18.35
N LEU A 171 1.85 8.65 18.75
CA LEU A 171 0.73 9.44 19.28
C LEU A 171 0.88 9.61 20.79
N LYS A 172 0.84 10.86 21.27
CA LYS A 172 0.79 11.20 22.71
C LYS A 172 -0.63 11.39 23.22
N GLY A 173 -1.56 11.78 22.34
CA GLY A 173 -2.97 12.00 22.66
C GLY A 173 -3.55 13.20 21.92
N ILE A 174 -4.49 13.90 22.57
CA ILE A 174 -5.16 15.09 22.02
C ILE A 174 -4.74 16.31 22.84
N ARG A 175 -4.50 17.43 22.14
CA ARG A 175 -4.22 18.75 22.72
C ARG A 175 -5.51 19.40 23.24
N ALA A 176 -5.37 20.48 24.03
CA ALA A 176 -6.52 21.18 24.61
C ALA A 176 -7.46 21.83 23.56
N ASP A 177 -6.93 22.15 22.38
CA ASP A 177 -7.65 22.73 21.24
C ASP A 177 -8.33 21.68 20.35
N GLY A 178 -8.19 20.38 20.66
CA GLY A 178 -8.72 19.27 19.88
C GLY A 178 -7.74 18.72 18.83
N GLY A 179 -6.57 19.33 18.64
CA GLY A 179 -5.55 18.85 17.72
C GLY A 179 -4.83 17.58 18.19
N VAL A 180 -4.23 16.85 17.27
CA VAL A 180 -3.43 15.64 17.58
C VAL A 180 -2.07 16.03 18.16
N SER A 181 -1.71 15.44 19.30
CA SER A 181 -0.38 15.57 19.91
C SER A 181 0.49 14.37 19.53
N LEU A 182 1.56 14.60 18.77
CA LEU A 182 2.51 13.58 18.36
C LEU A 182 3.85 13.74 19.09
N ASP A 183 4.65 12.69 19.12
CA ASP A 183 6.04 12.79 19.53
C ASP A 183 6.92 13.38 18.42
N GLU A 184 7.40 14.61 18.61
CA GLU A 184 8.30 15.29 17.68
C GLU A 184 9.68 14.63 17.58
N THR A 185 10.04 13.79 18.55
CA THR A 185 11.31 13.04 18.54
C THR A 185 11.23 11.71 17.80
N PHE A 186 10.02 11.30 17.40
CA PHE A 186 9.80 10.08 16.65
C PHE A 186 10.45 10.16 15.27
N LEU A 187 11.23 9.13 14.93
CA LEU A 187 11.83 8.97 13.61
C LEU A 187 11.21 7.75 12.91
N PRO A 188 10.49 7.93 11.79
CA PRO A 188 10.00 6.78 11.03
C PRO A 188 11.17 5.99 10.43
N PRO A 189 11.01 4.68 10.15
CA PRO A 189 12.01 3.89 9.43
C PRO A 189 12.30 4.55 8.08
N THR A 190 13.56 4.83 7.80
CA THR A 190 13.99 5.52 6.58
C THR A 190 14.81 4.59 5.67
N LEU A 191 14.70 4.82 4.36
CA LEU A 191 15.46 4.14 3.31
C LEU A 191 16.70 4.93 2.89
#